data_AF-A0A382IN62-F1
#
_entry.id   AF-A0A382IN62-F1
#
_cell.length_a   1.000
_cell.length_b   1.000
_cell.length_c   1.000
_cell.angle_alpha   90.00
_cell.angle_beta   90.00
_cell.angle_gamma   90.00
#
_symmetry.space_group_name_H-M   'P 1'
#
loop_
_entity.id
_entity.type
_entity.pdbx_description
1 polymer ?
#
loop_
_entity_poly.entity_id
_entity_poly.type
_entity_poly.pdbx_seq_one_letter_code
_entity_poly.pdbx_strand_id
1 'polypeptide(L)'
;LYKLLSEKTLIVYIKTSKETERKLIDRAKKRPKPMYYSPNFFKKSLQSYLKENNLSYAAQINPDSFVGWVFPKLVADRLKKYESLASKYGCTIKSDELHDCSSSKDVIALISNALK
;
A
#
# COMPACT_ATOMS: atom_id res chain seq x y z
N LEU A 1 10.45 0.83 16.81
CA LEU A 1 10.50 1.77 15.67
C LEU A 1 9.27 2.66 15.59
N TYR A 2 8.07 2.15 15.24
CA TYR A 2 6.90 3.03 15.01
C TYR A 2 6.49 3.88 16.22
N LYS A 3 6.55 3.33 17.45
CA LYS A 3 6.35 4.10 18.68
C LYS A 3 7.31 5.29 18.80
N LEU A 4 8.62 5.06 18.59
CA LEU A 4 9.64 6.10 18.61
C LEU A 4 9.38 7.17 17.53
N LEU A 5 8.96 6.76 16.33
CA LEU A 5 8.60 7.71 15.28
C LEU A 5 7.38 8.54 15.67
N SER A 6 6.34 7.92 16.25
CA SER A 6 5.13 8.64 16.68
C SER A 6 5.35 9.61 17.82
N GLU A 7 6.43 9.46 18.61
CA GLU A 7 6.79 10.42 19.66
C GLU A 7 7.34 11.74 19.11
N LYS A 8 7.78 11.77 17.84
CA LYS A 8 8.41 12.95 17.21
C LYS A 8 7.77 13.37 15.89
N THR A 9 6.87 12.57 15.34
CA THR A 9 6.22 12.79 14.05
C THR A 9 4.77 12.34 14.12
N LEU A 10 3.91 12.91 13.27
CA LEU A 10 2.57 12.41 13.08
C LEU A 10 2.53 11.42 11.92
N ILE A 11 2.08 10.20 12.20
CA ILE A 11 1.84 9.20 11.16
C ILE A 11 0.46 9.45 10.56
N VAL A 12 0.42 9.86 9.29
CA VAL A 12 -0.82 10.09 8.55
C VAL A 12 -1.01 9.01 7.50
N TYR A 13 -2.10 8.26 7.61
CA TYR A 13 -2.51 7.33 6.56
C TYR A 13 -3.50 7.99 5.59
N ILE A 14 -3.08 8.16 4.34
CA ILE A 14 -3.95 8.61 3.25
C ILE A 14 -4.65 7.38 2.66
N LYS A 15 -5.91 7.17 3.03
CA LYS A 15 -6.71 6.02 2.61
C LYS A 15 -7.44 6.31 1.31
N THR A 16 -7.22 5.48 0.31
CA THR A 16 -7.94 5.55 -0.97
C THR A 16 -9.30 4.88 -0.90
N SER A 17 -10.24 5.32 -1.73
CA SER A 17 -11.49 4.60 -1.96
C SER A 17 -11.25 3.24 -2.63
N LYS A 18 -12.21 2.32 -2.51
CA LYS A 18 -12.15 1.00 -3.18
C LYS A 18 -12.13 1.13 -4.70
N GLU A 19 -12.75 2.17 -5.26
CA GLU A 19 -12.73 2.41 -6.69
C GLU A 19 -11.34 2.84 -7.17
N THR A 20 -10.70 3.78 -6.45
CA THR A 20 -9.34 4.21 -6.74
C THR A 20 -8.34 3.06 -6.59
N GLU A 21 -8.54 2.19 -5.61
CA GLU A 21 -7.74 0.96 -5.45
C GLU A 21 -7.86 0.03 -6.66
N ARG A 22 -9.07 -0.20 -7.18
CA ARG A 22 -9.29 -1.00 -8.40
C ARG A 22 -8.57 -0.39 -9.61
N LYS A 23 -8.72 0.92 -9.82
CA LYS A 23 -8.02 1.65 -10.89
C LYS A 23 -6.50 1.52 -10.77
N LEU A 24 -5.98 1.56 -9.53
CA LEU A 24 -4.56 1.39 -9.24
C LEU A 24 -4.07 -0.03 -9.60
N ILE A 25 -4.84 -1.05 -9.25
CA ILE A 25 -4.55 -2.46 -9.59
C ILE A 25 -4.56 -2.67 -11.10
N ASP A 26 -5.58 -2.16 -11.80
CA ASP A 26 -5.69 -2.31 -13.25
C ASP A 26 -4.54 -1.64 -13.98
N ARG A 27 -4.13 -0.44 -13.52
CA ARG A 27 -2.95 0.23 -14.05
C ARG A 27 -1.67 -0.58 -13.81
N ALA A 28 -1.52 -1.18 -12.64
CA ALA A 28 -0.35 -2.01 -12.33
C ALA A 28 -0.28 -3.27 -13.20
N LYS A 29 -1.43 -3.86 -13.58
CA LYS A 29 -1.48 -4.97 -14.54
C LYS A 29 -1.11 -4.52 -15.96
N LYS A 30 -1.59 -3.36 -16.40
CA LYS A 30 -1.32 -2.82 -17.75
C LYS A 30 0.11 -2.35 -17.93
N ARG A 31 0.71 -1.76 -16.90
CA ARG A 31 2.07 -1.24 -16.91
C ARG A 31 2.79 -1.60 -15.61
N PRO A 32 3.23 -2.86 -15.47
CA PRO A 32 3.94 -3.34 -14.30
C PRO A 32 5.15 -2.45 -13.99
N LYS A 33 5.32 -2.10 -12.72
CA LYS A 33 6.47 -1.36 -12.23
C LYS A 33 7.22 -2.18 -11.20
N PRO A 34 8.56 -2.11 -11.13
CA PRO A 34 9.30 -2.67 -10.01
C PRO A 34 8.81 -2.10 -8.68
N MET A 35 8.60 -2.97 -7.69
CA MET A 35 8.09 -2.60 -6.37
C MET A 35 9.01 -3.16 -5.28
N TYR A 36 9.16 -2.43 -4.18
CA TYR A 36 9.70 -3.01 -2.95
C TYR A 36 8.64 -3.83 -2.21
N TYR A 37 9.07 -4.99 -1.73
CA TYR A 37 8.26 -5.92 -0.94
C TYR A 37 8.90 -6.12 0.44
N SER A 38 8.09 -6.31 1.48
CA SER A 38 8.67 -6.78 2.74
C SER A 38 9.23 -8.20 2.54
N PRO A 39 10.38 -8.57 3.14
CA PRO A 39 11.01 -9.87 2.89
C PRO A 39 10.08 -11.07 3.16
N ASN A 40 9.31 -11.00 4.25
CA ASN A 40 8.37 -12.06 4.63
C ASN A 40 7.21 -12.19 3.64
N PHE A 41 6.64 -11.06 3.17
CA PHE A 41 5.61 -11.08 2.15
C PHE A 41 6.16 -11.64 0.84
N PHE A 42 7.32 -11.15 0.41
CA PHE A 42 7.94 -11.54 -0.85
C PHE A 42 8.23 -13.03 -0.91
N LYS A 43 8.87 -13.59 0.13
CA LYS A 43 9.19 -15.02 0.19
C LYS A 43 7.95 -15.89 0.07
N LYS A 44 6.88 -15.55 0.79
CA LYS A 44 5.59 -16.27 0.73
C LYS A 44 4.96 -16.16 -0.66
N SER A 45 4.86 -14.95 -1.19
CA SER A 45 4.26 -14.71 -2.51
C SER A 45 5.03 -15.39 -3.64
N LEU A 46 6.36 -15.40 -3.57
CA LEU A 46 7.21 -16.07 -4.56
C LEU A 46 6.99 -17.59 -4.54
N GLN A 47 6.96 -18.20 -3.36
CA GLN A 47 6.68 -19.64 -3.23
C GLN A 47 5.29 -20.01 -3.74
N SER A 48 4.27 -19.20 -3.42
CA SER A 48 2.92 -19.41 -3.95
C SER A 48 2.88 -19.29 -5.47
N TYR A 49 3.54 -18.28 -6.05
CA TYR A 49 3.56 -18.08 -7.50
C TYR A 49 4.24 -19.23 -8.24
N LEU A 50 5.41 -19.68 -7.75
CA LEU A 50 6.11 -20.83 -8.33
C LEU A 50 5.23 -22.08 -8.33
N LYS A 51 4.55 -22.36 -7.19
CA LYS A 51 3.65 -23.50 -7.06
C LYS A 51 2.42 -23.39 -7.98
N GLU A 52 1.77 -22.23 -8.03
CA GLU A 52 0.57 -22.00 -8.85
C GLU A 52 0.85 -22.11 -10.36
N ASN A 53 2.07 -21.80 -10.79
CA ASN A 53 2.46 -21.78 -12.20
C ASN A 53 3.34 -22.98 -12.60
N ASN A 54 3.50 -23.98 -11.72
CA ASN A 54 4.35 -25.16 -11.94
C ASN A 54 5.79 -24.81 -12.37
N LEU A 55 6.37 -23.77 -11.75
CA LEU A 55 7.75 -23.33 -12.00
C LEU A 55 8.68 -23.88 -10.92
N SER A 56 9.85 -24.35 -11.34
CA SER A 56 10.86 -24.93 -10.44
C SER A 56 11.79 -23.89 -9.82
N TYR A 57 12.10 -22.80 -10.53
CA TYR A 57 13.03 -21.78 -10.07
C TYR A 57 12.63 -20.36 -10.50
N ALA A 58 13.07 -19.38 -9.72
CA ALA A 58 12.70 -17.97 -9.91
C ALA A 58 13.13 -17.39 -11.27
N ALA A 59 14.20 -17.89 -11.89
CA ALA A 59 14.64 -17.43 -13.20
C ALA A 59 13.66 -17.77 -14.35
N GLN A 60 12.68 -18.66 -14.13
CA GLN A 60 11.61 -18.95 -15.11
C GLN A 60 10.48 -17.93 -15.06
N ILE A 61 10.46 -17.07 -14.04
CA ILE A 61 9.38 -16.12 -13.84
C ILE A 61 9.54 -14.98 -14.84
N ASN A 62 8.49 -14.72 -15.63
CA ASN A 62 8.33 -13.44 -16.30
C ASN A 62 8.03 -12.35 -15.25
N PRO A 63 8.89 -11.33 -15.08
CA PRO A 63 8.73 -10.34 -14.02
C PRO A 63 7.41 -9.56 -14.09
N ASP A 64 6.97 -9.20 -15.30
CA ASP A 64 5.74 -8.43 -15.52
C ASP A 64 4.50 -9.25 -15.12
N SER A 65 4.50 -10.53 -15.45
CA SER A 65 3.45 -11.47 -15.06
C SER A 65 3.39 -11.64 -13.54
N PHE A 66 4.54 -11.79 -12.88
CA PHE A 66 4.61 -11.85 -11.43
C PHE A 66 4.13 -10.57 -10.77
N VAL A 67 4.58 -9.41 -11.25
CA VAL A 67 4.15 -8.11 -10.71
C VAL A 67 2.64 -7.94 -10.84
N GLY A 68 2.06 -8.23 -12.01
CA GLY A 68 0.60 -8.18 -12.21
C GLY A 68 -0.18 -9.12 -11.28
N TRP A 69 0.36 -10.31 -11.00
CA TRP A 69 -0.26 -11.29 -10.10
C TRP A 69 -0.11 -10.92 -8.61
N VAL A 70 1.05 -10.39 -8.20
CA VAL A 70 1.37 -10.12 -6.79
C VAL A 70 0.82 -8.78 -6.32
N PHE A 71 0.68 -7.79 -7.21
CA PHE A 71 0.33 -6.43 -6.84
C PHE A 71 -1.00 -6.30 -6.07
N PRO A 72 -2.11 -6.96 -6.47
CA PRO A 72 -3.35 -6.94 -5.68
C PRO A 72 -3.16 -7.48 -4.26
N LYS A 73 -2.35 -8.55 -4.11
CA LYS A 73 -2.04 -9.16 -2.81
C LYS A 73 -1.20 -8.22 -1.95
N LEU A 74 -0.26 -7.49 -2.58
CA LEU A 74 0.58 -6.49 -1.93
C LEU A 74 -0.26 -5.32 -1.42
N VAL A 75 -1.24 -4.84 -2.21
CA VAL A 75 -2.15 -3.78 -1.79
C VAL A 75 -2.94 -4.23 -0.55
N ALA A 76 -3.55 -5.42 -0.59
CA ALA A 76 -4.30 -5.95 0.55
C ALA A 76 -3.46 -6.11 1.83
N ASP A 77 -2.21 -6.57 1.73
CA ASP A 77 -1.28 -6.67 2.86
C ASP A 77 -0.94 -5.28 3.44
N ARG A 78 -0.67 -4.32 2.56
CA ARG A 78 -0.37 -2.93 2.95
C ARG A 78 -1.54 -2.25 3.62
N LEU A 79 -2.78 -2.43 3.14
CA LEU A 79 -3.97 -1.85 3.75
C LEU A 79 -4.09 -2.26 5.22
N LYS A 80 -3.96 -3.57 5.53
CA LYS A 80 -3.98 -4.09 6.91
C LYS A 80 -2.89 -3.44 7.77
N LYS A 81 -1.67 -3.32 7.22
CA LYS A 81 -0.54 -2.69 7.92
C LYS A 81 -0.82 -1.22 8.21
N TYR A 82 -1.28 -0.46 7.22
CA TYR A 82 -1.52 0.98 7.34
C TYR A 82 -2.67 1.26 8.31
N GLU A 83 -3.75 0.49 8.25
CA GLU A 83 -4.86 0.59 9.21
C GLU A 83 -4.39 0.30 10.65
N SER A 84 -3.57 -0.72 10.86
CA SER A 84 -3.00 -0.99 12.19
C SER A 84 -2.04 0.10 12.67
N LEU A 85 -1.29 0.77 11.78
CA LEU A 85 -0.38 1.83 12.15
C LEU A 85 -1.14 3.10 12.51
N ALA A 86 -2.09 3.52 11.67
CA ALA A 86 -2.91 4.69 11.92
C ALA A 86 -3.71 4.53 13.21
N SER A 87 -4.38 3.39 13.42
CA SER A 87 -5.16 3.15 14.65
C SER A 87 -4.35 3.18 15.94
N LYS A 88 -3.06 2.83 15.89
CA LYS A 88 -2.19 2.77 17.08
C LYS A 88 -1.36 4.04 17.31
N TYR A 89 -0.98 4.73 16.24
CA TYR A 89 0.10 5.71 16.29
C TYR A 89 -0.20 7.01 15.49
N GLY A 90 -1.42 7.19 14.98
CA GLY A 90 -1.70 8.33 14.11
C GLY A 90 -3.18 8.52 13.76
N CYS A 91 -3.43 9.03 12.56
CA CYS A 91 -4.77 9.26 12.03
C CYS A 91 -4.92 8.81 10.58
N THR A 92 -6.16 8.80 10.09
CA THR A 92 -6.49 8.46 8.71
C THR A 92 -7.26 9.61 8.07
N ILE A 93 -6.83 10.03 6.88
CA ILE A 93 -7.55 10.98 6.02
C ILE A 93 -7.92 10.28 4.70
N LYS A 94 -9.00 10.70 4.03
CA LYS A 94 -9.35 10.13 2.72
C LYS A 94 -8.57 10.82 1.61
N SER A 95 -8.15 10.06 0.59
CA SER A 95 -7.46 10.61 -0.58
C SER A 95 -8.30 11.64 -1.33
N ASP A 96 -9.63 11.45 -1.33
CA ASP A 96 -10.54 12.28 -2.12
C ASP A 96 -10.69 13.65 -1.44
N GLU A 97 -10.85 13.68 -0.11
CA GLU A 97 -10.82 14.93 0.70
C GLU A 97 -9.47 15.67 0.57
N LEU A 98 -8.37 14.91 0.48
CA LEU A 98 -7.05 15.49 0.24
C LEU A 98 -6.91 16.06 -1.17
N HIS A 99 -7.58 15.48 -2.17
CA HIS A 99 -7.56 15.97 -3.55
C HIS A 99 -8.28 17.32 -3.70
N ASP A 100 -9.31 17.56 -2.89
CA ASP A 100 -10.09 18.81 -2.87
C ASP A 100 -9.34 19.97 -2.15
N CYS A 101 -8.27 19.66 -1.41
CA CYS A 101 -7.44 20.67 -0.75
C CYS A 101 -6.70 21.53 -1.78
N SER A 102 -6.85 22.85 -1.67
CA SER A 102 -6.26 23.82 -2.61
C SER A 102 -5.01 24.50 -2.06
N SER A 103 -4.72 24.31 -0.77
CA SER A 103 -3.59 24.92 -0.08
C SER A 103 -3.03 24.02 1.02
N SER A 104 -1.83 24.34 1.49
CA SER A 104 -1.23 23.67 2.65
C SER A 104 -2.07 23.84 3.94
N LYS A 105 -2.79 24.96 4.08
CA LYS A 105 -3.68 25.19 5.23
C LYS A 105 -4.84 24.21 5.23
N ASP A 106 -5.42 23.92 4.07
CA ASP A 106 -6.54 22.96 3.95
C ASP A 106 -6.09 21.55 4.34
N VAL A 107 -4.89 21.15 3.91
CA VAL A 107 -4.30 19.85 4.28
C VAL A 107 -4.07 19.75 5.79
N ILE A 108 -3.54 20.81 6.42
CA ILE A 108 -3.32 20.84 7.87
C ILE A 108 -4.66 20.77 8.60
N ALA A 109 -5.69 21.49 8.14
CA ALA A 109 -7.03 21.44 8.71
C ALA A 109 -7.66 20.05 8.58
N LEU A 110 -7.55 19.41 7.41
CA LEU A 110 -8.01 18.04 7.17
C LEU A 110 -7.34 17.04 8.12
N ILE A 111 -6.03 17.12 8.29
CA ILE A 111 -5.29 16.27 9.23
C ILE A 111 -5.73 16.54 10.67
N SER A 112 -5.85 17.82 11.05
CA SER A 112 -6.26 18.23 12.40
C SER A 112 -7.65 17.71 12.75
N ASN A 113 -8.60 17.76 11.81
CA ASN A 113 -9.96 17.23 11.99
C ASN A 113 -10.00 15.70 12.12
N ALA A 114 -8.99 15.00 11.61
CA ALA A 114 -8.86 13.55 11.73
C ALA A 114 -8.13 13.09 13.01
N LEU A 115 -7.49 14.02 13.73
CA LEU A 115 -6.93 13.76 15.05
C LEU A 115 -8.07 13.71 16.08
N LYS A 116 -8.01 12.75 16.99
CA LYS A 116 -8.94 12.63 18.11
C LYS A 116 -8.53 13.52 19.27
#